data_AF-A0A6B3EC77-F1
#
_entry.id   AF-A0A6B3EC77-F1
#
_cell.length_a   1.000
_cell.length_b   1.000
_cell.length_c   1.000
_cell.angle_alpha   90.00
_cell.angle_beta   90.00
_cell.angle_gamma   90.00
#
_symmetry.space_group_name_H-M   'P 1'
#
loop_
_entity.id
_entity.type
_entity.pdbx_description
1 polymer ?
#
loop_
_entity_poly.entity_id
_entity_poly.type
_entity_poly.pdbx_seq_one_letter_code
_entity_poly.pdbx_strand_id
1 'polypeptide(L)'
;MMFQDHQELDVTVTAVAPVGSRVEVDGETGFIDQLKHPSWWDENCAPPKAGDRLHVVVLDASREEPRFSALQRDIDIARRLRGTGM
;
A
#
# COMPACT_ATOMS: atom_id res chain seq x y z
N MET A 1 -0.54 14.05 7.81
CA MET A 1 -1.23 12.98 8.60
C MET A 1 -0.18 12.00 9.10
N MET A 2 -0.32 11.43 10.30
CA MET A 2 0.60 10.37 10.75
C MET A 2 -0.03 9.01 10.47
N PHE A 3 0.61 8.21 9.62
CA PHE A 3 0.17 6.85 9.34
C PHE A 3 0.29 5.97 10.59
N GLN A 4 -0.56 4.96 10.67
CA GLN A 4 -0.51 3.95 11.73
C GLN A 4 -0.37 2.56 11.11
N ASP A 5 0.42 1.69 11.74
CA ASP A 5 0.53 0.31 11.29
C ASP A 5 -0.84 -0.36 11.25
N HIS A 6 -1.03 -1.19 10.22
CA HIS A 6 -2.28 -1.89 9.94
C HIS A 6 -3.43 -0.97 9.52
N GLN A 7 -3.24 0.34 9.34
CA GLN A 7 -4.28 1.23 8.83
C GLN A 7 -4.59 0.94 7.35
N GLU A 8 -5.87 0.87 6.99
CA GLU A 8 -6.31 0.79 5.58
C GLU A 8 -6.58 2.20 5.02
N LEU A 9 -6.20 2.44 3.78
CA LEU A 9 -6.26 3.74 3.10
C LEU A 9 -6.52 3.56 1.60
N ASP A 10 -7.09 4.58 0.98
CA ASP A 10 -7.10 4.71 -0.48
C ASP A 10 -6.04 5.73 -0.91
N VAL A 11 -5.10 5.30 -1.72
CA VAL A 11 -3.94 6.11 -2.15
C VAL A 11 -3.96 6.32 -3.65
N THR A 12 -3.32 7.38 -4.13
CA THR A 12 -3.15 7.66 -5.57
C THR A 12 -1.71 7.42 -5.98
N VAL A 13 -1.47 6.63 -7.03
CA VAL A 13 -0.13 6.42 -7.58
C VAL A 13 0.35 7.70 -8.24
N THR A 14 1.51 8.21 -7.80
CA THR A 14 2.11 9.44 -8.34
C THR A 14 3.32 9.17 -9.23
N ALA A 15 4.04 8.07 -8.98
CA ALA A 15 5.16 7.64 -9.82
C ALA A 15 5.33 6.12 -9.77
N VAL A 16 5.83 5.55 -10.86
CA VAL A 16 6.11 4.10 -10.98
C VAL A 16 7.59 3.92 -11.33
N ALA A 17 8.23 2.97 -10.67
CA ALA A 17 9.61 2.56 -10.86
C ALA A 17 9.70 1.03 -10.98
N PRO A 18 10.81 0.46 -11.48
CA PRO A 18 10.96 -1.00 -11.57
C PRO A 18 10.75 -1.72 -10.23
N VAL A 19 11.15 -1.06 -9.13
CA VAL A 19 11.11 -1.62 -7.77
C VAL A 19 9.78 -1.41 -7.02
N GLY A 20 8.82 -0.69 -7.62
CA GLY A 20 7.55 -0.39 -6.97
C GLY A 20 6.95 0.94 -7.42
N SER A 21 6.07 1.50 -6.60
CA SER A 21 5.35 2.73 -6.91
C SER A 21 5.29 3.65 -5.70
N ARG A 22 5.48 4.95 -5.97
CA ARG A 22 5.19 6.00 -4.99
C ARG A 22 3.73 6.36 -5.09
N VAL A 23 3.12 6.57 -3.93
CA VAL A 23 1.72 6.93 -3.80
C VAL A 23 1.56 8.13 -2.86
N GLU A 24 0.43 8.79 -2.95
CA GLU A 24 0.06 9.95 -2.15
C GLU A 24 -1.35 9.81 -1.58
N VAL A 25 -1.55 10.30 -0.37
CA VAL A 25 -2.85 10.48 0.28
C VAL A 25 -2.79 11.69 1.21
N ASP A 26 -3.75 12.60 1.05
CA ASP A 26 -3.87 13.82 1.86
C ASP A 26 -2.56 14.64 1.98
N GLY A 27 -1.78 14.71 0.88
CA GLY A 27 -0.51 15.43 0.84
C GLY A 27 0.69 14.70 1.46
N GLU A 28 0.50 13.48 1.98
CA GLU A 28 1.57 12.62 2.48
C GLU A 28 1.94 11.55 1.47
N THR A 29 3.22 11.20 1.38
CA THR A 29 3.71 10.19 0.44
C THR A 29 4.04 8.87 1.13
N GLY A 30 3.89 7.78 0.40
CA GLY A 30 4.39 6.47 0.79
C GLY A 30 4.76 5.61 -0.42
N PHE A 31 5.15 4.37 -0.16
CA PHE A 31 5.66 3.48 -1.21
C PHE A 31 5.11 2.06 -1.12
N ILE A 32 4.74 1.52 -2.28
CA ILE A 32 4.36 0.12 -2.47
C ILE A 32 5.50 -0.56 -3.22
N ASP A 33 6.15 -1.51 -2.56
CA ASP A 33 7.13 -2.40 -3.22
C ASP A 33 6.46 -3.21 -4.33
N GLN A 34 7.16 -3.52 -5.43
CA GLN A 34 6.62 -4.33 -6.53
C GLN A 34 6.00 -5.64 -6.03
N LEU A 35 6.60 -6.30 -5.03
CA LEU A 35 6.12 -7.54 -4.43
C LEU A 35 4.83 -7.36 -3.63
N LYS A 36 4.48 -6.11 -3.30
CA LYS A 36 3.30 -5.70 -2.55
C LYS A 36 2.18 -5.18 -3.46
N HIS A 37 2.34 -5.28 -4.77
CA HIS A 37 1.29 -5.03 -5.75
C HIS A 37 0.73 -6.36 -6.33
N PRO A 38 -0.59 -6.50 -6.56
CA PRO A 38 -1.18 -7.74 -7.08
C PRO A 38 -0.64 -8.17 -8.44
N SER A 39 -0.34 -7.22 -9.34
CA SER A 39 0.20 -7.51 -10.69
C SER A 39 1.54 -8.24 -10.70
N TRP A 40 2.25 -8.29 -9.57
CA TRP A 40 3.46 -9.10 -9.45
C TRP A 40 3.15 -10.61 -9.34
N TRP A 41 1.96 -10.95 -8.85
CA TRP A 41 1.55 -12.32 -8.55
C TRP A 41 0.45 -12.83 -9.49
N ASP A 42 -0.23 -11.94 -10.21
CA ASP A 42 -1.29 -12.27 -11.17
C ASP A 42 -1.07 -11.52 -12.48
N GLU A 43 -0.76 -12.26 -13.55
CA GLU A 43 -0.53 -11.72 -14.90
C GLU A 43 -1.78 -11.06 -15.51
N ASN A 44 -2.98 -11.38 -15.00
CA ASN A 44 -4.23 -10.74 -15.43
C ASN A 44 -4.46 -9.39 -14.73
N CYS A 45 -3.71 -9.09 -13.68
CA CYS A 45 -3.78 -7.81 -13.00
C CYS A 45 -2.84 -6.81 -13.69
N ALA A 46 -3.38 -5.68 -14.13
CA ALA A 46 -2.59 -4.64 -14.78
C ALA A 46 -1.52 -4.08 -13.80
N PRO A 47 -0.29 -3.82 -14.27
CA PRO A 47 0.70 -3.09 -13.49
C PRO A 47 0.22 -1.68 -13.12
N PRO A 48 0.71 -1.12 -11.99
CA PRO A 48 0.28 0.20 -11.54
C PRO A 48 0.72 1.29 -12.53
N LYS A 49 -0.11 2.33 -12.66
CA LYS A 49 0.15 3.51 -13.47
C LYS A 49 -0.07 4.78 -12.64
N ALA A 50 0.64 5.85 -12.99
CA ALA A 50 0.39 7.15 -12.39
C ALA A 50 -1.08 7.57 -12.62
N GLY A 51 -1.74 8.01 -11.55
CA GLY A 51 -3.16 8.34 -11.52
C GLY A 51 -4.07 7.20 -11.06
N ASP A 52 -3.58 5.96 -10.96
CA ASP A 52 -4.37 4.85 -10.43
C ASP A 52 -4.69 5.07 -8.94
N ARG A 53 -5.91 4.72 -8.53
CA ARG A 53 -6.29 4.67 -7.12
C ARG A 53 -6.21 3.24 -6.62
N LEU A 54 -5.50 3.03 -5.52
CA LEU A 54 -5.28 1.71 -4.93
C LEU A 54 -5.78 1.70 -3.49
N HIS A 55 -6.46 0.63 -3.11
CA HIS A 55 -6.76 0.35 -1.72
C HIS A 55 -5.57 -0.39 -1.10
N VAL A 56 -5.04 0.13 0.00
CA VAL A 56 -3.80 -0.38 0.61
C VAL A 56 -3.91 -0.48 2.12
N VAL A 57 -2.96 -1.20 2.69
CA VAL A 57 -2.70 -1.22 4.12
C VAL A 57 -1.29 -0.74 4.44
N VAL A 58 -1.15 -0.02 5.55
CA VAL A 58 0.14 0.38 6.11
C VAL A 58 0.82 -0.82 6.78
N LEU A 59 2.01 -1.18 6.30
CA LEU A 59 2.83 -2.26 6.85
C LEU A 59 3.87 -1.76 7.86
N ASP A 60 4.41 -0.56 7.63
CA ASP A 60 5.46 0.03 8.45
C ASP A 60 5.39 1.56 8.32
N ALA A 61 4.74 2.19 9.30
CA ALA A 61 4.59 3.64 9.42
C ALA A 61 5.84 4.33 9.99
N SER A 62 6.80 3.57 10.52
CA SER A 62 7.98 4.13 11.21
C SER A 62 9.08 4.63 10.27
N ARG A 63 8.98 4.30 8.98
CA ARG A 63 9.97 4.69 7.97
C ARG A 63 9.78 6.12 7.48
N GLU A 64 10.87 6.71 7.02
CA GLU A 64 10.87 8.03 6.36
C GLU A 64 9.90 8.07 5.16
N GLU A 65 9.88 7.00 4.37
CA GLU A 65 8.82 6.74 3.38
C GLU A 65 8.05 5.49 3.84
N PRO A 66 6.83 5.66 4.39
CA PRO A 66 5.97 4.59 4.88
C PRO A 66 5.74 3.49 3.84
N ARG A 67 5.69 2.23 4.29
CA ARG A 67 5.53 1.07 3.40
C ARG A 67 4.10 0.58 3.41
N PHE A 68 3.55 0.43 2.22
CA PHE A 68 2.17 0.00 2.01
C PHE A 68 2.12 -1.31 1.22
N SER A 69 0.96 -1.97 1.29
CA SER A 69 0.64 -3.13 0.46
C SER A 69 -0.77 -3.05 -0.09
N ALA A 70 -0.89 -3.34 -1.39
CA ALA A 70 -2.17 -3.48 -2.09
C ALA A 70 -2.63 -4.95 -2.15
N LEU A 71 -1.93 -5.87 -1.47
CA LEU A 71 -2.28 -7.28 -1.48
C LEU A 71 -3.44 -7.56 -0.52
N GLN A 72 -4.47 -8.25 -1.01
CA GLN A 72 -5.61 -8.66 -0.20
C GLN A 72 -5.17 -9.47 1.04
N ARG A 73 -4.17 -10.35 0.90
CA ARG A 73 -3.64 -11.15 2.01
C ARG A 73 -3.07 -10.28 3.15
N ASP A 74 -2.39 -9.19 2.82
CA ASP A 74 -1.78 -8.30 3.81
C ASP A 74 -2.88 -7.46 4.49
N ILE A 75 -3.87 -7.00 3.72
CA ILE A 75 -5.06 -6.32 4.21
C ILE A 75 -5.84 -7.21 5.19
N ASP A 76 -6.05 -8.48 4.85
CA ASP A 76 -6.76 -9.42 5.71
C ASP A 76 -6.00 -9.73 7.01
N ILE A 77 -4.67 -9.83 6.95
CA ILE A 77 -3.83 -9.97 8.15
C ILE A 77 -3.96 -8.73 9.04
N ALA A 78 -3.87 -7.54 8.47
CA ALA A 78 -4.00 -6.29 9.22
C ALA A 78 -5.39 -6.14 9.87
N ARG A 79 -6.47 -6.49 9.16
CA ARG A 79 -7.84 -6.53 9.71
C ARG A 79 -7.92 -7.43 10.94
N ARG A 80 -7.28 -8.61 10.90
CA ARG A 80 -7.20 -9.53 12.06
C ARG A 80 -6.41 -8.92 13.20
N LEU A 81 -5.26 -8.31 12.93
CA LEU A 81 -4.43 -7.68 13.96
C LEU A 81 -5.14 -6.53 14.67
N ARG A 82 -5.94 -5.73 13.94
CA ARG A 82 -6.78 -4.69 14.56
C ARG A 82 -7.93 -5.28 15.40
N GLY A 83 -8.45 -6.44 15.01
CA GLY A 83 -9.53 -7.14 15.73
C GLY A 83 -9.07 -7.85 17.02
N THR A 84 -7.80 -8.25 17.11
CA THR A 84 -7.22 -8.93 18.28
C THR A 84 -6.72 -7.96 19.36
N GLY A 85 -6.85 -6.65 19.16
CA GLY A 85 -6.46 -5.62 20.12
C GLY A 85 -7.42 -5.39 21.30
N MET A 86 -8.26 -6.38 21.65
CA MET A 86 -9.11 -6.36 22.85
C MET A 86 -8.59 -7.27 23.94
#